data_AF-A0ABD7FPK6-F1
#
_entry.id   AF-A0ABD7FPK6-F1
#
_cell.length_a   1.000
_cell.length_b   1.000
_cell.length_c   1.000
_cell.angle_alpha   90.00
_cell.angle_beta   90.00
_cell.angle_gamma   90.00
#
_symmetry.space_group_name_H-M   'P 1'
#
loop_
_entity.id
_entity.type
_entity.pdbx_description
1 polymer ?
#
loop_
_entity_poly.entity_id
_entity_poly.type
_entity_poly.pdbx_seq_one_letter_code
_entity_poly.pdbx_strand_id
1 'polypeptide(L)' 'MSELNNMRTSDFSFLTENEAFFYVDHNNCLCSTISGKVIAANREQLDILIRYFQKIRGKVQPAPYWLSEHQQ' A
#
# COMPACT_ATOMS: atom_id res chain seq x y z
N MET A 1 -7.17 -10.42 -15.38
CA MET A 1 -6.31 -9.24 -15.10
C MET A 1 -6.97 -8.49 -13.97
N SER A 2 -6.27 -8.26 -12.85
CA SER A 2 -6.90 -7.81 -11.60
C SER A 2 -7.39 -6.36 -11.69
N GLU A 3 -8.45 -6.05 -10.96
CA GLU A 3 -9.06 -4.71 -10.83
C GLU A 3 -8.03 -3.62 -10.49
N LEU A 4 -6.97 -3.98 -9.77
CA LEU A 4 -5.86 -3.08 -9.41
C LEU A 4 -5.09 -2.53 -10.62
N ASN A 5 -4.95 -3.30 -11.71
CA ASN A 5 -4.19 -2.87 -12.89
C ASN A 5 -4.87 -1.75 -13.68
N ASN A 6 -6.17 -1.54 -13.46
CA ASN A 6 -6.97 -0.51 -14.14
C ASN A 6 -7.47 0.56 -13.16
N MET A 7 -7.02 0.52 -11.91
CA MET A 7 -7.48 1.42 -10.86
C MET A 7 -6.82 2.79 -11.01
N ARG A 8 -7.62 3.87 -10.90
CA ARG A 8 -7.09 5.24 -10.84
C ARG A 8 -6.25 5.40 -9.57
N THR A 9 -5.24 6.26 -9.64
CA THR A 9 -4.39 6.54 -8.47
C THR A 9 -5.22 7.15 -7.32
N SER A 10 -6.24 7.97 -7.64
CA SER A 10 -7.20 8.48 -6.66
C SER A 10 -7.95 7.37 -5.92
N ASP A 11 -8.43 6.36 -6.65
CA ASP A 11 -9.22 5.27 -6.08
C ASP A 11 -8.34 4.37 -5.20
N PHE A 12 -7.10 4.13 -5.63
CA PHE A 12 -6.11 3.40 -4.82
C PHE A 12 -5.75 4.16 -3.53
N SER A 13 -5.63 5.49 -3.59
CA SER A 13 -5.43 6.34 -2.41
C SER A 13 -6.62 6.23 -1.46
N PHE A 14 -7.84 6.37 -1.98
CA PHE A 14 -9.07 6.24 -1.21
C PHE A 14 -9.16 4.89 -0.49
N LEU A 15 -8.89 3.79 -1.19
CA LEU A 15 -8.86 2.46 -0.57
C LEU A 15 -7.78 2.34 0.51
N THR A 16 -6.60 2.92 0.29
CA THR A 16 -5.51 2.91 1.28
C THR A 16 -5.88 3.68 2.55
N GLU A 17 -6.47 4.87 2.39
CA GLU A 17 -6.93 5.71 3.50
C GLU A 17 -8.09 5.08 4.28
N ASN A 18 -8.91 4.27 3.62
CA ASN A 18 -10.01 3.51 4.24
C ASN A 18 -9.59 2.10 4.64
N GLU A 19 -8.30 1.90 4.94
CA GLU A 19 -7.76 0.67 5.52
C GLU A 19 -8.03 -0.62 4.72
N ALA A 20 -8.25 -0.53 3.40
CA ALA A 20 -8.58 -1.69 2.57
C ALA A 20 -7.42 -2.70 2.46
N PHE A 21 -6.18 -2.26 2.69
CA PHE A 21 -4.98 -3.10 2.58
C PHE A 21 -4.34 -3.39 3.95
N PHE A 22 -4.25 -2.37 4.79
CA PHE A 22 -3.65 -2.44 6.12
C PHE A 22 -4.42 -1.57 7.12
N TYR A 23 -4.42 -1.97 8.39
CA TYR A 23 -4.97 -1.23 9.52
C TYR A 23 -4.06 -1.38 10.74
N VAL A 24 -4.23 -0.51 11.74
CA VAL A 24 -3.58 -0.65 13.05
C VAL A 24 -4.58 -1.23 14.05
N ASP A 25 -4.23 -2.35 14.68
CA ASP A 25 -5.13 -3.02 15.63
C ASP A 25 -5.08 -2.37 17.04
N HIS A 26 -5.90 -2.91 17.95
CA HIS A 26 -5.95 -2.45 19.35
C HIS A 26 -4.64 -2.66 20.13
N ASN A 27 -3.71 -3.46 19.62
CA ASN A 27 -2.38 -3.67 20.19
C ASN A 27 -1.32 -2.75 19.58
N ASN A 28 -1.72 -1.81 18.72
CA ASN A 28 -0.83 -0.95 17.94
C ASN A 28 0.08 -1.72 16.96
N CYS A 29 -0.36 -2.89 16.50
CA CYS A 29 0.31 -3.65 15.45
C CYS A 29 -0.23 -3.24 14.07
N LEU A 30 0.65 -3.17 13.07
CA LEU A 30 0.24 -3.09 11.67
C LEU A 30 -0.25 -4.47 11.21
N CYS A 31 -1.49 -4.53 10.75
CA CYS A 31 -2.15 -5.75 10.30
C CYS A 31 -2.53 -5.63 8.82
N SER A 32 -2.52 -6.75 8.10
CA SER A 32 -3.05 -6.84 6.74
C SER A 32 -4.56 -7.08 6.81
N THR A 33 -5.34 -6.20 6.19
CA THR A 33 -6.81 -6.34 6.09
C THR A 33 -7.20 -7.60 5.32
N ILE A 34 -6.44 -7.92 4.26
CA ILE A 34 -6.70 -9.07 3.39
C ILE A 34 -6.50 -10.42 4.11
N SER A 35 -5.44 -10.53 4.93
CA SER A 35 -5.09 -11.81 5.59
C SER A 35 -5.44 -11.88 7.07
N GLY A 36 -5.78 -10.75 7.70
CA GLY A 36 -6.01 -10.62 9.14
C GLY A 36 -4.75 -10.81 10.01
N LYS A 37 -3.56 -10.92 9.40
CA LYS A 37 -2.30 -11.18 10.11
C LYS A 37 -1.54 -9.91 10.45
N VAL A 38 -0.84 -9.94 11.59
CA VAL A 38 0.18 -8.94 11.94
C VAL A 38 1.33 -9.00 10.94
N ILE A 39 1.69 -7.84 10.40
CA ILE A 39 2.79 -7.64 9.46
C ILE A 39 3.96 -6.92 10.15
N ALA A 40 3.70 -6.04 11.11
CA ALA A 40 4.69 -5.44 11.98
C ALA A 40 4.09 -5.18 13.37
N ALA A 41 4.81 -5.59 14.42
CA ALA A 41 4.39 -5.44 15.82
C ALA A 41 4.91 -4.17 16.49
N ASN A 42 5.82 -3.43 15.83
CA ASN A 42 6.37 -2.18 16.35
C ASN A 42 6.90 -1.29 15.21
N ARG A 43 7.32 -0.06 15.57
CA ARG A 43 7.82 0.94 14.63
C ARG A 43 9.11 0.53 13.92
N GLU A 44 10.04 -0.15 14.60
CA GLU A 44 11.31 -0.57 13.97
C GLU A 44 11.07 -1.58 12.85
N GLN A 45 10.13 -2.51 13.05
CA GLN A 45 9.71 -3.46 12.03
C GLN A 45 9.02 -2.75 10.85
N LEU A 46 8.18 -1.75 11.11
CA LEU A 46 7.57 -0.92 10.07
C LEU A 46 8.63 -0.14 9.27
N ASP A 47 9.64 0.43 9.93
CA ASP A 47 10.72 1.16 9.26
C ASP A 47 11.53 0.25 8.32
N ILE A 48 11.73 -1.02 8.70
CA ILE A 48 12.36 -2.02 7.82
C ILE A 48 11.49 -2.26 6.57
N LEU A 49 10.18 -2.40 6.72
CA LEU A 49 9.25 -2.57 5.60
C LEU A 49 9.24 -1.35 4.68
N ILE A 50 9.20 -0.13 5.23
CA ILE A 50 9.25 1.12 4.45
C ILE A 50 10.54 1.18 3.62
N ARG A 51 11.71 0.89 4.22
CA ARG A 51 12.99 0.84 3.49
C ARG A 51 12.97 -0.19 2.38
N TYR A 52 12.39 -1.36 2.64
CA TYR A 52 12.24 -2.40 1.62
C TYR A 52 11.34 -1.95 0.46
N PHE A 53 10.17 -1.35 0.74
CA PHE A 53 9.26 -0.83 -0.27
C PHE A 53 9.90 0.26 -1.13
N GLN A 54 10.65 1.18 -0.52
CA GLN A 54 11.42 2.19 -1.26
C GLN A 54 12.47 1.54 -2.18
N LYS A 55 13.17 0.50 -1.70
CA LYS A 55 14.16 -0.25 -2.50
C LYS A 55 13.52 -0.97 -3.70
N ILE A 56 12.34 -1.55 -3.54
CA ILE A 56 11.68 -2.29 -4.64
C ILE A 56 10.81 -1.42 -5.53
N ARG A 57 10.50 -0.17 -5.16
CA ARG A 57 9.68 0.76 -5.94
C ARG A 57 10.13 0.87 -7.40
N GLY A 58 11.44 0.94 -7.65
CA GLY A 58 11.98 1.03 -9.01
C GLY A 58 11.84 -0.25 -9.86
N LYS A 59 11.43 -1.36 -9.25
CA LYS A 59 11.11 -2.63 -9.94
C LYS A 59 9.63 -2.75 -10.29
N VAL A 60 8.79 -1.89 -9.73
CA VAL A 60 7.35 -1.83 -10.03
C VAL A 60 7.15 -0.92 -11.24
N GLN A 61 6.22 -1.28 -12.13
CA GLN A 61 5.93 -0.47 -13.30
C GLN A 61 5.47 0.94 -12.90
N PRO A 62 5.88 1.99 -13.64
CA PRO A 62 5.33 3.32 -13.41
C PRO A 62 3.83 3.33 -13.70
N ALA A 63 3.10 4.24 -13.06
CA ALA A 63 1.69 4.43 -13.37
C ALA A 63 1.54 4.84 -14.84
N PRO A 64 0.71 4.14 -15.63
CA PRO A 64 0.35 4.61 -16.96
C PRO A 64 -0.34 5.96 -16.90
N TYR A 65 -0.18 6.79 -17.94
CA TYR A 65 -0.72 8.15 -17.95
C TYR A 65 -2.24 8.21 -17.72
N TRP A 66 -2.98 7.17 -18.15
CA TRP A 66 -4.43 7.09 -18.01
C TRP A 66 -4.91 6.72 -16.59
N LEU A 67 -4.00 6.24 -15.72
CA LEU A 67 -4.28 5.96 -14.30
C LEU A 67 -3.67 6.99 -13.35
N SER A 68 -2.71 7.77 -13.84
CA SER A 68 -2.04 8.84 -13.09
C SER A 68 -2.97 10.04 -12.88
N GLU A 69 -2.92 10.65 -11.70
CA GLU A 69 -3.53 11.98 -11.47
C GLU A 69 -2.65 13.13 -11.98
N HIS A 70 -1.37 12.85 -12.26
CA HIS A 70 -0.51 13.79 -12.96
C HIS A 70 -0.72 13.61 -14.46
N GLN A 71 -1.70 14.32 -15.02
CA GLN A 71 -1.64 14.72 -16.42
C GLN A 71 -0.58 15.83 -16.52
N GLN A 72 0.28 15.74 -17.54
CA GLN A 72 1.49 16.55 -17.74
C GLN A 72 1.32 18.03 -17.43
#